data_AF-A0A702QXF5-F1
#
_entry.id   AF-A0A702QXF5-F1
#
_cell.length_a   1.000
_cell.length_b   1.000
_cell.length_c   1.000
_cell.angle_alpha   90.00
_cell.angle_beta   90.00
_cell.angle_gamma   90.00
#
_symmetry.space_group_name_H-M   'P 1'
#
loop_
_entity.id
_entity.type
_entity.pdbx_description
1 polymer ?
#
loop_
_entity_poly.entity_id
_entity_poly.type
_entity_poly.pdbx_seq_one_letter_code
_entity_poly.pdbx_strand_id
1 'polypeptide(L)' 'SIIIDFEDDRYISRFTVWDDLSCMSEVMDVDTGLYKLNKRNEFSTFDELLDIFDDFMISIK' A
#
# COMPACT_ATOMS: atom_id res chain seq x y z
N SER A 1 -12.61 0.60 7.69
CA SER A 1 -11.37 0.56 6.89
C SER A 1 -11.61 1.17 5.52
N ILE A 2 -10.55 1.67 4.88
CA ILE A 2 -10.53 2.09 3.48
C ILE A 2 -9.58 1.13 2.75
N ILE A 3 -9.96 0.67 1.56
CA ILE A 3 -9.12 -0.20 0.72
C ILE A 3 -9.05 0.45 -0.65
N ILE A 4 -7.83 0.61 -1.16
CA ILE A 4 -7.55 1.13 -2.50
C ILE A 4 -6.74 0.08 -3.23
N ASP A 5 -7.34 -0.50 -4.27
CA ASP A 5 -6.71 -1.50 -5.11
C ASP A 5 -6.30 -0.89 -6.46
N PHE A 6 -5.10 -1.24 -6.92
CA PHE A 6 -4.58 -0.94 -8.25
C PHE A 6 -4.18 -2.27 -8.90
N GLU A 7 -4.76 -2.53 -10.07
CA GLU A 7 -4.49 -3.74 -10.84
C GLU A 7 -3.92 -3.33 -12.20
N ASP A 8 -2.77 -3.90 -12.55
CA ASP A 8 -2.26 -3.92 -13.92
C ASP A 8 -1.86 -5.36 -14.31
N ASP A 9 -1.39 -5.56 -15.54
CA ASP A 9 -1.08 -6.89 -16.06
C ASP A 9 0.06 -7.60 -15.30
N ARG A 10 0.87 -6.87 -14.53
CA ARG A 10 2.08 -7.36 -13.88
C ARG A 10 2.01 -7.32 -12.36
N TYR A 11 1.29 -6.39 -11.78
CA TYR A 11 1.25 -6.13 -10.35
C TYR A 11 -0.19 -6.08 -9.81
N ILE A 12 -0.38 -6.76 -8.68
CA ILE A 12 -1.53 -6.54 -7.80
C ILE A 12 -1.04 -5.65 -6.66
N SER A 13 -1.62 -4.45 -6.55
CA SER A 13 -1.23 -3.49 -5.52
C SER A 13 -2.42 -3.09 -4.66
N ARG A 14 -2.25 -3.05 -3.35
CA ARG A 14 -3.28 -2.72 -2.37
C ARG A 14 -2.75 -1.79 -1.30
N PHE A 15 -3.54 -0.78 -1.00
CA PHE A 15 -3.36 0.09 0.16
C PHE A 15 -4.57 -0.03 1.09
N THR A 16 -4.36 -0.53 2.31
CA THR A 16 -5.42 -0.71 3.31
C THR A 16 -5.19 0.24 4.47
N VAL A 17 -6.23 0.96 4.90
CA VAL A 17 -6.22 1.83 6.09
C VAL A 17 -7.27 1.32 7.08
N TRP A 18 -6.88 1.13 8.33
CA TRP A 18 -7.75 0.70 9.43
C TRP A 18 -8.11 1.86 10.36
N ASP A 19 -9.05 1.62 11.28
CA ASP A 19 -9.52 2.57 12.28
C ASP A 19 -8.59 2.66 13.52
N ASP A 20 -7.63 1.76 13.63
CA ASP A 20 -6.62 1.70 14.70
C ASP A 20 -5.38 2.55 14.43
N LEU A 21 -5.47 3.51 13.49
CA LEU A 21 -4.36 4.36 13.06
C LEU A 21 -3.19 3.58 12.43
N SER A 22 -3.50 2.43 11.81
CA SER A 22 -2.54 1.67 11.02
C SER A 22 -2.97 1.49 9.57
N CYS A 23 -1.98 1.28 8.70
CA CYS A 23 -2.20 0.99 7.29
C CYS A 23 -1.21 -0.06 6.77
N MET A 24 -1.52 -0.60 5.60
CA MET A 24 -0.77 -1.63 4.92
C MET A 24 -0.57 -1.27 3.46
N SER A 25 0.65 -1.44 2.97
CA SER A 25 1.03 -1.26 1.57
C SER A 25 1.53 -2.58 1.01
N GLU A 26 0.85 -3.08 -0.02
CA GLU A 26 1.12 -4.36 -0.65
C GLU A 26 1.29 -4.15 -2.16
N VAL A 27 2.35 -4.71 -2.74
CA VAL A 27 2.61 -4.76 -4.19
C VAL A 27 3.21 -6.11 -4.50
N MET A 28 2.47 -6.94 -5.23
CA MET A 28 2.87 -8.30 -5.61
C MET A 28 3.03 -8.38 -7.12
N ASP A 29 4.15 -8.93 -7.58
CA ASP A 29 4.36 -9.31 -8.98
C ASP A 29 3.60 -10.61 -9.27
N VAL A 30 2.68 -10.57 -10.25
CA VAL A 30 1.73 -11.65 -10.55
C VAL A 30 2.44 -12.88 -11.12
N ASP A 31 3.48 -12.66 -11.93
CA ASP A 31 4.23 -13.74 -12.58
C ASP A 31 5.04 -14.56 -11.58
N THR A 32 5.64 -13.88 -10.60
CA THR A 32 6.54 -14.51 -9.61
C THR A 32 5.87 -14.81 -8.28
N GLY A 33 4.74 -14.17 -7.97
CA GLY A 33 4.08 -14.19 -6.66
C GLY A 33 4.88 -13.51 -5.54
N LEU A 34 5.99 -12.83 -5.88
CA LEU A 34 6.85 -12.18 -4.91
C LEU A 34 6.38 -10.75 -4.63
N TYR A 35 6.53 -10.32 -3.38
CA TYR A 35 6.21 -8.96 -2.98
C TYR A 35 7.36 -8.00 -3.31
N LYS A 36 7.06 -6.97 -4.11
CA LYS A 36 7.90 -5.76 -4.28
C LYS A 36 7.78 -4.87 -3.03
N LEU A 37 6.59 -4.79 -2.45
CA LEU A 37 6.31 -4.07 -1.20
C LEU A 37 5.32 -4.88 -0.37
N ASN A 38 5.60 -4.98 0.93
CA ASN A 38 4.72 -5.62 1.92
C ASN A 38 5.04 -5.00 3.29
N LYS A 39 4.43 -3.84 3.57
CA LYS A 39 4.82 -2.98 4.70
C LYS A 39 3.59 -2.51 5.46
N ARG A 40 3.58 -2.77 6.77
CA ARG A 40 2.65 -2.15 7.73
C ARG A 40 3.27 -0.88 8.30
N ASN A 41 2.46 0.18 8.44
CA ASN A 41 2.85 1.40 9.12
C ASN A 41 1.76 1.80 10.12
N GLU A 42 2.15 2.61 11.09
CA GLU A 42 1.26 3.31 12.02
C GLU A 42 1.43 4.80 11.76
N PHE A 43 0.36 5.58 11.91
CA PHE A 43 0.34 7.02 11.67
C PHE A 43 -0.46 7.72 12.76
N SER A 44 -0.04 8.90 13.19
CA SER A 44 -0.76 9.69 14.21
C SER A 44 -1.52 10.86 13.61
N THR A 45 -1.19 11.24 12.37
CA THR A 45 -1.77 12.40 11.68
C THR A 45 -2.17 12.05 10.26
N PHE A 46 -3.02 12.89 9.67
CA PHE A 46 -3.37 12.75 8.26
C PHE A 46 -2.17 13.02 7.34
N ASP A 47 -1.28 13.94 7.71
CA ASP A 47 -0.07 14.23 6.93
C ASP A 47 0.87 13.02 6.89
N GLU A 48 1.07 12.31 8.01
CA GLU A 48 1.84 11.06 8.02
C GLU A 48 1.19 9.97 7.15
N LEU A 49 -0.14 9.88 7.14
CA LEU A 49 -0.86 8.95 6.27
C LEU A 49 -0.65 9.30 4.79
N LEU A 50 -0.65 10.59 4.44
CA LEU A 50 -0.36 11.06 3.09
C LEU A 50 1.06 10.70 2.66
N ASP A 51 2.06 10.93 3.53
CA ASP A 51 3.46 10.57 3.24
C ASP A 51 3.61 9.06 2.97
N ILE A 52 2.96 8.22 3.79
CA ILE A 52 2.96 6.76 3.59
C ILE A 52 2.27 6.37 2.28
N PHE A 53 1.18 7.07 1.92
CA PHE A 53 0.48 6.82 0.67
C PHE A 53 1.32 7.23 -0.54
N ASP A 54 2.04 8.35 -0.47
CA ASP A 54 2.94 8.81 -1.54
C ASP A 54 4.09 7.83 -1.77
N ASP A 55 4.70 7.29 -0.70
CA ASP A 55 5.69 6.21 -0.78
C ASP A 55 5.13 4.98 -1.50
N PHE A 56 3.89 4.58 -1.17
CA PHE A 56 3.19 3.51 -1.86
C PHE A 56 2.98 3.83 -3.34
N MET A 57 2.53 5.05 -3.68
CA MET A 57 2.31 5.47 -5.06
C MET A 57 3.59 5.49 -5.89
N ILE A 58 4.75 5.78 -5.28
CA ILE A 58 6.06 5.66 -5.93
C ILE A 58 6.39 4.18 -6.18
N SER A 59 6.01 3.28 -5.27
CA SER A 59 6.29 1.85 -5.39
C SER A 59 5.49 1.13 -6.48
N ILE A 60 4.34 1.67 -6.91
CA ILE A 60 3.50 1.09 -7.97
C ILE A 60 3.72 1.74 -9.34
N LYS A 61 4.56 2.76 -9.43
CA LYS A 61 5.12 3.26 -10.69
C LYS A 61 6.27 2.37 -11.15
#